data_AF-A0A345DE69-F1
#
_entry.id   AF-A0A345DE69-F1
#
_cell.length_a   1.000
_cell.length_b   1.000
_cell.length_c   1.000
_cell.angle_alpha   90.00
_cell.angle_beta   90.00
_cell.angle_gamma   90.00
#
_symmetry.space_group_name_H-M   'P 1'
#
loop_
_entity.id
_entity.type
_entity.pdbx_description
1 polymer ?
#
loop_
_entity_poly.entity_id
_entity_poly.type
_entity_poly.pdbx_seq_one_letter_code
_entity_poly.pdbx_strand_id
1 'polypeptide(L)'
;MTVLDSLASLIGFSETCVLAAVYGGRSLSVPKKLNYSHPLALLIGLEAAKVLASEFGGGSIKISPLIVYDRYANLVRANQLASSGLSVAMISRELRVSLRTVHGYLRDAKSLKVQVFSLNMKNKKHQKMKRIGSLPLPSPCESSDPRGSGQFELF
;
A
#
# COMPACT_ATOMS: atom_id res chain seq x y z
N MET A 1 13.42 1.79 22.67
CA MET A 1 12.22 2.47 22.12
C MET A 1 12.52 2.90 20.71
N THR A 2 11.59 2.72 19.78
CA THR A 2 11.77 3.20 18.40
C THR A 2 11.40 4.68 18.30
N VAL A 3 11.90 5.37 17.29
CA VAL A 3 11.56 6.79 17.05
C VAL A 3 10.05 6.98 16.85
N LEU A 4 9.36 5.99 16.28
CA LEU A 4 7.89 6.04 16.12
C LEU A 4 7.16 5.97 17.46
N ASP A 5 7.64 5.20 18.43
CA ASP A 5 7.01 5.13 19.76
C ASP A 5 7.11 6.47 20.48
N SER A 6 8.26 7.14 20.37
CA SER A 6 8.47 8.48 20.92
C SER A 6 7.58 9.51 20.23
N LEU A 7 7.46 9.46 18.90
CA LEU A 7 6.56 10.35 18.15
C LEU A 7 5.09 10.09 18.51
N ALA A 8 4.66 8.83 18.58
CA ALA A 8 3.28 8.47 18.92
C ALA A 8 2.90 8.93 20.33
N SER A 9 3.85 8.88 21.27
CA SER A 9 3.66 9.38 22.63
C SER A 9 3.60 10.91 22.69
N LEU A 10 4.28 11.60 21.77
CA LEU A 10 4.39 13.05 21.76
C LEU A 10 3.21 13.74 21.05
N ILE A 11 2.91 13.32 19.83
CA ILE A 11 1.92 13.98 18.96
C ILE A 11 0.63 13.18 18.76
N GLY A 12 0.59 11.93 19.25
CA GLY A 12 -0.52 11.01 19.03
C GLY A 12 -0.20 9.95 17.97
N PHE A 13 -0.86 8.79 18.11
CA PHE A 13 -0.65 7.65 17.22
C PHE A 13 -1.15 7.93 15.80
N SER A 14 -2.33 8.52 15.65
CA SER A 14 -2.94 8.86 14.36
C SER A 14 -2.04 9.77 13.53
N GLU A 15 -1.56 10.84 14.14
CA GLU A 15 -0.71 11.87 13.55
C GLU A 15 0.63 11.28 13.15
N THR A 16 1.19 10.42 14.00
CA THR A 16 2.43 9.69 13.71
C THR A 16 2.28 8.77 12.51
N CYS A 17 1.15 8.06 12.39
CA CYS A 17 0.86 7.22 11.23
C CYS A 17 0.77 8.06 9.95
N VAL A 18 0.08 9.20 9.96
CA VAL A 18 -0.01 10.09 8.80
C VAL A 18 1.37 10.63 8.42
N LEU A 19 2.16 11.05 9.40
CA LEU A 19 3.52 11.54 9.19
C LEU A 19 4.41 10.46 8.56
N ALA A 20 4.35 9.23 9.08
CA ALA A 20 5.13 8.12 8.57
C ALA A 20 4.65 7.62 7.20
N ALA A 21 3.37 7.78 6.86
CA ALA A 21 2.86 7.46 5.53
C ALA A 21 3.41 8.41 4.45
N VAL A 22 3.59 9.69 4.79
CA VAL A 22 4.07 10.71 3.82
C VAL A 22 5.60 10.84 3.80
N TYR A 23 6.23 10.84 4.97
CA TYR A 23 7.66 11.10 5.13
C TYR A 23 8.48 9.87 5.55
N GLY A 24 7.86 8.69 5.64
CA GLY A 24 8.53 7.45 6.00
C GLY A 24 9.76 7.15 5.16
N GLY A 25 10.87 6.82 5.82
CA GLY A 25 12.15 6.54 5.17
C GLY A 25 12.97 7.78 4.81
N ARG A 26 12.49 8.99 5.15
CA ARG A 26 13.18 10.26 4.89
C ARG A 26 13.54 10.97 6.21
N SER A 27 14.49 11.91 6.12
CA SER A 27 14.76 12.86 7.20
C SER A 27 13.87 14.08 7.03
N LEU A 28 13.05 14.36 8.04
CA LEU A 28 12.17 15.51 8.09
C LEU A 28 12.85 16.65 8.85
N SER A 29 13.04 17.79 8.20
CA SER A 29 13.50 19.01 8.87
C SER A 29 12.31 19.71 9.54
N VAL A 30 12.48 20.08 10.82
CA VAL A 30 11.44 20.70 11.63
C VAL A 30 11.85 22.14 11.96
N PRO A 31 11.16 23.16 11.45
CA PRO A 31 11.51 24.55 11.78
C PRO A 31 11.13 24.88 13.24
N LYS A 32 11.87 25.81 13.87
CA LYS A 32 11.58 26.27 15.25
C LYS A 32 10.24 27.01 15.38
N LYS A 33 9.76 27.61 14.28
CA LYS A 33 8.50 28.35 14.23
C LYS A 33 7.65 27.79 13.09
N LEU A 34 6.44 27.35 13.40
CA LEU A 34 5.48 26.81 12.45
C LEU A 34 4.27 27.74 12.34
N ASN A 35 3.84 27.97 11.11
CA ASN A 35 2.62 28.68 10.78
C ASN A 35 1.55 27.70 10.27
N TYR A 36 0.29 28.12 10.28
CA TYR A 36 -0.83 27.29 9.80
C TYR A 36 -0.67 26.82 8.34
N SER A 37 -0.03 27.63 7.49
CA SER A 37 0.23 27.29 6.09
C SER A 37 1.38 26.32 5.87
N HIS A 38 2.11 25.92 6.92
CA HIS A 38 3.24 25.00 6.78
C HIS A 38 2.73 23.57 6.46
N PRO A 39 3.36 22.82 5.53
CA PRO A 39 2.92 21.48 5.15
C PRO A 39 2.72 20.53 6.34
N LEU A 40 3.58 20.58 7.35
CA LEU A 40 3.41 19.80 8.58
C LEU A 40 2.14 20.15 9.35
N ALA A 41 1.81 21.43 9.49
CA ALA A 41 0.61 21.86 10.19
C ALA A 41 -0.67 21.45 9.41
N LEU A 42 -0.62 21.48 8.08
CA LEU A 42 -1.71 20.98 7.24
C LEU A 42 -1.87 19.45 7.32
N LEU A 43 -0.76 18.73 7.53
CA LEU A 43 -0.75 17.27 7.54
C LEU A 43 -1.27 16.67 8.85
N ILE A 44 -0.76 17.13 9.99
CA ILE A 44 -1.04 16.56 11.32
C ILE A 44 -1.83 17.51 12.24
N GLY A 45 -2.18 18.69 11.74
CA GLY A 45 -2.80 19.75 12.54
C GLY A 45 -1.77 20.68 13.19
N LEU A 46 -2.18 21.93 13.40
CA LEU A 46 -1.30 22.97 13.94
C LEU A 46 -0.80 22.65 15.35
N GLU A 47 -1.66 22.12 16.22
CA GLU A 47 -1.30 21.83 17.62
C GLU A 47 -0.25 20.70 17.71
N ALA A 48 -0.48 19.58 17.04
CA ALA A 48 0.50 18.49 16.96
C ALA A 48 1.83 18.96 16.34
N ALA A 49 1.77 19.79 15.29
CA ALA A 49 2.96 20.32 14.65
C ALA A 49 3.74 21.27 15.57
N LYS A 50 3.06 22.11 16.37
CA LYS A 50 3.71 22.95 17.40
C LYS A 50 4.43 22.11 18.45
N VAL A 51 3.81 21.04 18.95
CA VAL A 51 4.44 20.13 19.92
C VAL A 51 5.68 19.46 19.31
N LEU A 52 5.59 19.06 18.04
CA LEU A 52 6.74 18.49 17.33
C LEU A 52 7.88 19.52 17.19
N ALA A 53 7.55 20.78 16.89
CA ALA A 53 8.53 21.87 16.79
C ALA A 53 9.10 22.31 18.14
N SER A 54 8.37 22.18 19.26
CA SER A 54 8.94 22.48 20.57
C SER A 54 10.01 21.47 20.96
N GLU A 55 9.81 20.19 20.61
CA GLU A 55 10.74 19.12 20.96
C GLU A 55 11.93 19.03 19.99
N PHE A 56 11.68 19.17 18.69
CA PHE A 56 12.68 18.91 17.64
C PHE A 56 13.01 20.13 16.77
N GLY A 57 12.53 21.31 17.14
CA GLY A 57 12.66 22.54 16.35
C GLY A 57 14.10 22.95 16.09
N GLY A 58 14.42 23.20 14.82
CA GLY A 58 15.76 23.52 14.35
C GLY A 58 16.63 22.30 14.06
N GLY A 59 16.08 21.09 14.20
CA GLY A 59 16.74 19.83 13.89
C GLY A 59 16.15 19.11 12.68
N SER A 60 16.64 17.89 12.46
CA SER A 60 16.08 16.92 11.51
C SER A 60 15.81 15.60 12.22
N ILE A 61 14.63 15.03 12.01
CA ILE A 61 14.23 13.74 12.58
C ILE A 61 14.17 12.71 11.45
N LYS A 62 14.75 11.52 11.67
CA LYS A 62 14.61 10.40 10.73
C LYS A 62 13.31 9.65 11.01
N ILE A 63 12.38 9.68 10.06
CA ILE A 63 11.09 9.01 10.19
C ILE A 63 11.19 7.58 9.69
N SER A 64 10.87 6.62 10.56
CA SER A 64 10.88 5.21 10.17
C SER A 64 9.70 4.92 9.23
N PRO A 65 9.92 4.22 8.11
CA PRO A 65 8.85 3.88 7.19
C PRO A 65 7.89 2.87 7.80
N LEU A 66 6.61 2.98 7.44
CA LEU A 66 5.57 2.02 7.82
C LEU A 66 5.68 0.67 7.08
N ILE A 67 6.80 0.35 6.43
CA ILE A 67 7.00 -0.91 5.66
C ILE A 67 6.68 -2.15 6.51
N VAL A 68 7.03 -2.11 7.79
CA VAL A 68 6.70 -3.19 8.74
C VAL A 68 5.18 -3.30 8.92
N TYR A 69 4.48 -2.17 9.05
CA TYR A 69 3.03 -2.12 9.14
C TYR A 69 2.35 -2.57 7.85
N ASP A 70 2.82 -2.15 6.67
CA ASP A 70 2.25 -2.58 5.39
C ASP A 70 2.36 -4.10 5.23
N ARG A 71 3.50 -4.68 5.63
CA ARG A 71 3.68 -6.13 5.64
C ARG A 71 2.65 -6.81 6.55
N TYR A 72 2.48 -6.33 7.78
CA TYR A 72 1.52 -6.92 8.73
C TYR A 72 0.07 -6.69 8.32
N ALA A 73 -0.26 -5.52 7.76
CA ALA A 73 -1.58 -5.21 7.22
C ALA A 73 -1.92 -6.14 6.06
N ASN A 74 -0.99 -6.32 5.11
CA ASN A 74 -1.15 -7.26 4.00
C ASN A 74 -1.22 -8.71 4.47
N LEU A 75 -0.48 -9.08 5.53
CA LEU A 75 -0.56 -10.40 6.16
C LEU A 75 -1.96 -10.66 6.73
N VAL A 76 -2.49 -9.73 7.53
CA VAL A 76 -3.84 -9.82 8.11
C VAL A 76 -4.88 -9.90 7.01
N ARG A 77 -4.78 -9.03 5.99
CA ARG A 77 -5.70 -9.01 4.84
C ARG A 77 -5.63 -10.29 4.01
N ALA A 78 -4.45 -10.82 3.75
CA ALA A 78 -4.29 -12.11 3.05
C ALA A 78 -4.95 -13.25 3.83
N ASN A 79 -4.80 -13.28 5.15
CA ASN A 79 -5.42 -14.30 6.01
C ASN A 79 -6.96 -14.17 6.04
N GLN A 80 -7.48 -12.95 6.06
CA GLN A 80 -8.93 -12.67 5.95
C GLN A 80 -9.50 -13.16 4.62
N LEU A 81 -8.85 -12.83 3.50
CA LEU A 81 -9.29 -13.26 2.17
C LEU A 81 -9.22 -14.78 2.02
N ALA A 82 -8.16 -15.43 2.52
CA ALA A 82 -8.05 -16.89 2.54
C ALA A 82 -9.17 -17.53 3.39
N SER A 83 -9.49 -16.95 4.54
CA SER A 83 -10.58 -17.42 5.40
C SER A 83 -11.96 -17.24 4.77
N SER A 84 -12.11 -16.29 3.84
CA SER A 84 -13.32 -16.12 3.04
C SER A 84 -13.44 -17.10 1.85
N GLY A 85 -12.45 -17.97 1.65
CA GLY A 85 -12.46 -19.00 0.59
C GLY A 85 -11.85 -18.55 -0.74
N LEU A 86 -11.21 -17.39 -0.82
CA LEU A 86 -10.53 -16.93 -2.04
C LEU A 86 -9.27 -17.76 -2.32
N SER A 87 -9.01 -18.03 -3.59
CA SER A 87 -7.79 -18.72 -4.02
C SER A 87 -6.56 -17.81 -3.92
N VAL A 88 -5.38 -18.42 -3.73
CA VAL A 88 -4.10 -17.69 -3.60
C VAL A 88 -3.84 -16.76 -4.80
N ALA A 89 -4.24 -17.17 -6.01
CA ALA A 89 -4.10 -16.38 -7.22
C ALA A 89 -5.03 -15.15 -7.26
N MET A 90 -6.21 -15.22 -6.64
CA MET A 90 -7.07 -14.04 -6.50
C MET A 90 -6.52 -13.09 -5.44
N ILE A 91 -6.03 -13.64 -4.32
CA ILE A 91 -5.39 -12.86 -3.25
C ILE A 91 -4.17 -12.09 -3.76
N SER A 92 -3.33 -12.71 -4.60
CA SER A 92 -2.16 -12.04 -5.17
C SER A 92 -2.53 -10.86 -6.07
N ARG A 93 -3.62 -10.99 -6.86
CA ARG A 93 -4.14 -9.91 -7.72
C ARG A 93 -4.71 -8.76 -6.89
N GLU A 94 -5.49 -9.09 -5.86
CA GLU A 94 -6.11 -8.13 -4.94
C GLU A 94 -5.06 -7.30 -4.19
N LEU A 95 -4.02 -7.96 -3.67
CA LEU A 95 -2.96 -7.31 -2.91
C LEU A 95 -1.82 -6.75 -3.77
N ARG A 96 -1.84 -6.99 -5.09
CA ARG A 96 -0.78 -6.60 -6.04
C ARG A 96 0.62 -7.09 -5.62
N VAL A 97 0.71 -8.32 -5.10
CA VAL A 97 1.97 -8.97 -4.70
C VAL A 97 2.14 -10.31 -5.39
N SER A 98 3.38 -10.83 -5.46
CA SER A 98 3.64 -12.13 -6.07
C SER A 98 2.99 -13.29 -5.30
N LEU A 99 2.72 -14.42 -5.97
CA LEU A 99 2.23 -15.64 -5.33
C LEU A 99 3.15 -16.10 -4.19
N ARG A 100 4.47 -16.01 -4.39
CA ARG A 100 5.48 -16.35 -3.38
C ARG A 100 5.30 -15.50 -2.11
N THR A 101 5.04 -14.21 -2.28
CA THR A 101 4.79 -13.28 -1.18
C THR A 101 3.53 -13.65 -0.42
N VAL A 102 2.44 -13.99 -1.12
CA VAL A 102 1.19 -14.44 -0.49
C VAL A 102 1.40 -15.71 0.33
N HIS A 103 2.11 -16.70 -0.20
CA HIS A 103 2.46 -17.92 0.55
C HIS A 103 3.28 -17.61 1.81
N GLY A 104 4.20 -16.63 1.73
CA GLY A 104 4.91 -16.11 2.89
C GLY A 104 3.96 -15.54 3.94
N TYR A 105 3.04 -14.65 3.53
CA TYR A 105 2.05 -14.07 4.42
C TYR A 105 1.16 -15.12 5.09
N LEU A 106 0.67 -16.12 4.35
CA LEU A 106 -0.18 -17.16 4.92
C LEU A 106 0.59 -18.08 5.89
N ARG A 107 1.88 -18.32 5.64
CA ARG A 107 2.75 -19.05 6.57
C ARG A 107 2.95 -18.25 7.86
N ASP A 108 3.32 -16.98 7.72
CA ASP A 108 3.55 -16.08 8.85
C ASP A 108 2.27 -15.90 9.69
N ALA A 109 1.10 -15.77 9.04
CA ALA A 109 -0.19 -15.66 9.71
C ALA A 109 -0.54 -16.89 10.57
N LYS A 110 -0.24 -18.09 10.06
CA LYS A 110 -0.40 -19.35 10.81
C LYS A 110 0.50 -19.39 12.04
N SER A 111 1.77 -18.98 11.88
CA SER A 111 2.75 -18.92 12.97
C SER A 111 2.33 -17.95 14.07
N LEU A 112 1.84 -16.77 13.67
CA LEU A 112 1.39 -15.71 14.58
C LEU A 112 0.03 -15.99 15.22
N LYS A 113 -0.65 -17.09 14.85
CA LYS A 113 -2.02 -17.42 15.28
C LYS A 113 -2.96 -16.22 15.17
N VAL A 114 -2.82 -15.43 14.10
CA VAL A 114 -3.68 -14.27 13.86
C VAL A 114 -5.09 -14.80 13.65
N GLN A 115 -5.88 -14.82 14.71
CA GLN A 115 -7.29 -15.17 14.62
C GLN A 115 -7.96 -14.04 13.84
N VAL A 116 -8.58 -14.39 12.73
CA VAL A 116 -9.45 -13.47 12.04
C VAL A 116 -10.63 -13.24 12.96
N PHE A 117 -10.64 -12.12 13.68
CA PHE A 117 -11.89 -11.59 14.19
C PHE A 117 -12.73 -11.31 12.96
N SER A 118 -13.69 -12.21 12.69
CA SER A 118 -14.67 -12.00 11.65
C SER A 118 -15.46 -10.76 12.05
N LEU A 119 -14.98 -9.59 11.61
CA LEU A 119 -15.82 -8.41 11.48
C LEU A 119 -16.90 -8.85 10.51
N ASN A 120 -18.05 -9.17 11.10
CA ASN A 120 -19.20 -9.77 10.49
C ASN A 120 -19.76 -8.78 9.47
N MET A 121 -19.10 -8.67 8.31
CA MET A 121 -19.59 -7.92 7.17
C MET A 121 -20.74 -8.73 6.60
N LYS A 122 -21.90 -8.59 7.23
CA LYS A 122 -23.21 -8.92 6.68
C LYS A 122 -23.48 -7.98 5.49
N ASN A 123 -22.71 -8.09 4.42
CA ASN A 123 -23.10 -7.56 3.12
C ASN A 123 -23.52 -8.73 2.23
N LYS A 124 -24.76 -9.15 2.51
CA LYS A 124 -25.58 -9.95 1.61
C LYS A 124 -25.83 -9.12 0.34
N LYS A 125 -25.62 -9.77 -0.82
CA LYS A 125 -26.18 -9.53 -2.17
C LYS A 125 -25.26 -8.78 -3.16
N HIS A 126 -25.21 -9.37 -4.37
CA HIS A 126 -24.49 -8.97 -5.61
C HIS A 126 -23.02 -9.39 -5.60
N GLN A 127 -22.53 -10.37 -6.38
CA GLN A 127 -22.80 -10.60 -7.79
C GLN A 127 -22.85 -12.09 -8.15
N LYS A 128 -24.05 -12.55 -8.46
CA LYS A 128 -24.31 -13.58 -9.45
C LYS A 128 -23.98 -12.97 -10.82
N MET A 129 -22.70 -12.82 -11.18
CA MET A 129 -22.36 -12.52 -12.57
C MET A 129 -22.50 -13.81 -13.37
N LYS A 130 -23.61 -13.81 -14.11
CA LYS A 130 -23.92 -14.63 -15.27
C LYS A 130 -22.65 -15.09 -15.99
N ARG A 131 -22.61 -16.39 -16.32
CA ARG A 131 -21.85 -16.91 -17.46
C ARG A 131 -22.28 -16.10 -18.68
N ILE A 132 -21.50 -15.09 -19.04
CA ILE A 132 -21.57 -14.48 -20.37
C ILE A 132 -21.03 -15.56 -21.30
N GLY A 133 -21.81 -15.86 -22.33
CA GLY A 133 -21.46 -16.86 -23.33
C GLY A 133 -20.05 -16.63 -23.87
N SER A 134 -19.41 -17.75 -24.18
CA SER A 134 -18.20 -17.84 -25.00
C SER A 134 -18.25 -16.86 -26.17
N LEU A 135 -17.48 -15.77 -26.06
CA LEU A 135 -17.09 -14.98 -27.22
C LEU A 135 -16.13 -15.84 -28.06
N PRO A 136 -16.36 -15.99 -29.37
CA PRO A 136 -15.42 -16.69 -30.25
C PRO A 136 -14.08 -15.97 -30.23
N LEU A 137 -13.01 -16.73 -30.05
CA LEU A 137 -11.63 -16.24 -30.17
C LEU A 137 -11.44 -15.71 -31.60
N PRO A 138 -10.88 -14.52 -31.80
CA PRO A 138 -10.43 -14.11 -33.12
C PRO A 138 -9.31 -15.06 -33.56
N SER A 139 -9.51 -15.64 -34.74
CA SER A 139 -8.53 -16.46 -35.46
C SER A 139 -7.22 -15.68 -35.64
N PRO A 140 -6.06 -16.36 -35.69
CA PRO A 140 -4.78 -15.70 -35.94
C PRO A 140 -4.83 -15.05 -37.32
N CYS A 141 -4.69 -13.73 -37.38
CA CYS A 141 -4.40 -13.04 -38.63
C CYS A 141 -3.03 -13.53 -39.12
N GLU A 142 -3.04 -14.25 -40.23
CA GLU A 142 -1.87 -14.51 -41.06
C GLU A 142 -1.25 -13.16 -41.44
N SER A 143 -0.12 -12.81 -40.83
CA SER A 143 0.74 -11.73 -41.29
C SER A 143 1.50 -12.24 -42.50
N SER A 144 0.92 -12.05 -43.69
CA SER A 144 1.64 -12.11 -44.95
C SER A 144 2.65 -10.95 -45.00
N ASP A 145 3.93 -11.28 -44.83
CA ASP A 145 5.05 -10.41 -45.19
C ASP A 145 4.98 -10.03 -46.68
N PRO A 146 4.97 -8.74 -47.06
CA PRO A 146 5.43 -8.34 -48.37
C PRO A 146 6.86 -7.83 -48.22
N ARG A 147 7.82 -8.67 -48.62
CA ARG A 147 9.13 -8.19 -49.09
C ARG A 147 8.88 -7.33 -50.32
N GLY A 148 8.64 -6.04 -50.11
CA GLY A 148 8.58 -5.02 -51.15
C GLY A 148 9.95 -4.40 -51.32
N SER A 149 10.76 -5.00 -52.19
CA SER A 149 11.98 -4.41 -52.75
C SER A 149 11.65 -3.12 -53.50
N GLY A 150 11.86 -1.97 -52.85
CA GLY A 150 11.81 -0.65 -53.48
C GLY A 150 13.22 -0.13 -53.71
N GLN A 151 13.69 -0.27 -54.95
CA GLN A 151 14.83 0.49 -55.49
C GLN A 151 14.58 1.98 -55.28
N PHE A 152 15.54 2.70 -54.70
CA PHE A 152 15.63 4.14 -54.86
C PHE A 152 16.84 4.43 -55.75
N GLU A 153 16.56 4.94 -56.94
CA GLU A 153 17.53 5.46 -57.88
C GLU A 153 18.11 6.79 -57.39
N LEU A 154 19.37 6.99 -57.78
CA LEU A 154 20.19 8.19 -57.69
C LEU A 154 19.51 9.37 -58.39
N PHE A 155 19.45 10.54 -57.74
CA PHE A 155 19.78 11.85 -58.33
C PHE A 155 20.13 12.85 -57.22
#